data_AF-A0A0N4XL21-F1
#
_entry.id   AF-A0A0N4XL21-F1
#
_cell.length_a   1.000
_cell.length_b   1.000
_cell.length_c   1.000
_cell.angle_alpha   90.00
_cell.angle_beta   90.00
_cell.angle_gamma   90.00
#
_symmetry.space_group_name_H-M   'P 1'
#
loop_
_entity.id
_entity.type
_entity.pdbx_description
1 polymer ?
#
loop_
_entity_poly.entity_id
_entity_poly.type
_entity_poly.pdbx_seq_one_letter_code
_entity_poly.pdbx_strand_id
1 'polypeptide(L)'
;MSYCSGEDADVRAYEAMYNNQFGNGILEEYIPSQELHHEMVQSDDLVSLQEIQVGLEQILSDTDDFDSWAGAIRDRMTEKRMSPPTRAVAVHMISEMAVFVAPRPLSGNSPQHTLARLLNYLCTEV
;
A
#
# COMPACT_ATOMS: atom_id res chain seq x y z
N MET A 1 -4.80 -25.66 -30.51
CA MET A 1 -5.26 -24.93 -29.30
C MET A 1 -4.14 -23.97 -28.94
N SER A 2 -4.36 -22.67 -29.04
CA SER A 2 -3.38 -21.65 -28.62
C SER A 2 -4.09 -20.71 -27.65
N TYR A 3 -3.79 -20.88 -26.37
CA TYR A 3 -4.32 -20.10 -25.26
C TYR A 3 -3.16 -19.78 -24.29
N CYS A 4 -2.10 -19.12 -24.76
CA CYS A 4 -0.97 -18.70 -23.89
C CYS A 4 -0.34 -17.40 -24.42
N SER A 5 -1.12 -16.36 -24.68
CA SER A 5 -0.54 -15.07 -25.10
C SER A 5 -1.16 -13.84 -24.43
N GLY A 6 -2.29 -13.98 -23.73
CA GLY A 6 -2.94 -12.90 -22.99
C GLY A 6 -2.31 -12.67 -21.61
N GLU A 7 -2.15 -13.74 -20.83
CA GLU A 7 -1.60 -13.66 -19.46
C GLU A 7 -0.16 -13.10 -19.43
N ASP A 8 0.69 -13.50 -20.37
CA ASP A 8 2.07 -12.97 -20.47
C ASP A 8 2.14 -11.49 -20.85
N ALA A 9 1.11 -10.94 -21.51
CA ALA A 9 1.06 -9.52 -21.85
C ALA A 9 0.61 -8.69 -20.65
N ASP A 10 -0.39 -9.16 -19.92
CA ASP A 10 -0.92 -8.51 -18.72
C ASP A 10 0.11 -8.50 -17.57
N VAL A 11 0.82 -9.62 -17.37
CA VAL A 11 1.92 -9.72 -16.38
C VAL A 11 3.02 -8.71 -16.70
N ARG A 12 3.45 -8.61 -17.97
CA ARG A 12 4.48 -7.65 -18.38
C ARG A 12 4.03 -6.19 -18.28
N ALA A 13 2.76 -5.92 -18.55
CA ALA A 13 2.20 -4.57 -18.37
C ALA A 13 2.20 -4.19 -16.88
N TYR A 14 1.78 -5.11 -16.01
CA TYR A 14 1.78 -4.90 -14.56
C TYR A 14 3.19 -4.66 -14.01
N GLU A 15 4.17 -5.48 -14.40
CA GLU A 15 5.57 -5.29 -14.03
C GLU A 15 6.13 -3.96 -14.52
N ALA A 16 5.79 -3.53 -15.73
CA ALA A 16 6.23 -2.24 -16.26
C ALA A 16 5.67 -1.07 -15.45
N MET A 17 4.40 -1.13 -15.06
CA MET A 17 3.78 -0.11 -14.21
C MET A 17 4.41 -0.11 -12.80
N TYR A 18 4.60 -1.29 -12.22
CA TYR A 18 5.25 -1.46 -10.92
C TYR A 18 6.66 -0.85 -10.90
N ASN A 19 7.49 -1.20 -11.89
CA ASN A 19 8.88 -0.74 -12.01
C ASN A 19 9.01 0.77 -12.26
N ASN A 20 8.01 1.41 -12.87
CA ASN A 20 8.06 2.85 -13.17
C ASN A 20 7.94 3.74 -11.93
N GLN A 21 7.48 3.18 -10.80
CA GLN A 21 7.33 3.88 -9.52
C GLN A 21 8.67 4.16 -8.81
N PHE A 22 9.74 3.46 -9.22
CA PHE A 22 11.05 3.47 -8.55
C PHE A 22 11.93 4.69 -8.89
N GLY A 23 11.54 5.52 -9.85
CA GLY A 23 12.45 6.50 -10.46
C GLY A 23 12.01 7.97 -10.48
N ASN A 24 10.71 8.27 -10.40
CA ASN A 24 10.22 9.59 -10.83
C ASN A 24 9.72 10.54 -9.73
N GLY A 25 9.78 10.16 -8.45
CA GLY A 25 9.49 11.07 -7.32
C GLY A 25 8.05 11.63 -7.24
N ILE A 26 7.20 11.33 -8.22
CA ILE A 26 5.77 11.62 -8.24
C ILE A 26 5.07 10.28 -8.11
N LEU A 27 4.54 10.00 -6.92
CA LEU A 27 3.63 8.88 -6.71
C LEU A 27 2.27 9.35 -7.24
N GLU A 28 1.90 9.02 -8.48
CA GLU A 28 0.55 9.30 -9.00
C GLU A 28 -0.46 8.26 -8.48
N GLU A 29 -0.03 7.01 -8.35
CA GLU A 29 -0.81 5.88 -7.84
C GLU A 29 0.17 4.81 -7.35
N TYR A 30 -0.04 4.22 -6.17
CA TYR A 30 0.77 3.09 -5.73
C TYR A 30 0.24 1.80 -6.34
N ILE A 31 1.15 1.04 -6.94
CA ILE A 31 0.85 -0.27 -7.51
C ILE A 31 1.60 -1.29 -6.67
N PRO A 32 0.90 -2.21 -5.98
CA PRO A 32 1.53 -3.25 -5.20
C PRO A 32 2.33 -4.22 -6.07
N SER A 33 3.22 -4.99 -5.47
CA SER A 33 3.87 -6.11 -6.15
C SER A 33 2.84 -7.17 -6.54
N GLN A 34 3.17 -8.02 -7.52
CA GLN A 34 2.25 -9.11 -7.91
C GLN A 34 1.94 -10.06 -6.75
N GLU A 35 2.92 -10.31 -5.88
CA GLU A 35 2.77 -11.14 -4.69
C GLU A 35 1.76 -10.50 -3.73
N LEU A 36 1.97 -9.24 -3.37
CA LEU A 36 1.07 -8.51 -2.48
C LEU A 36 -0.34 -8.34 -3.09
N HIS A 37 -0.44 -8.02 -4.38
CA HIS A 37 -1.72 -7.93 -5.07
C HIS A 37 -2.49 -9.25 -5.01
N HIS A 38 -1.80 -10.38 -5.20
CA HIS A 38 -2.43 -11.69 -5.10
C HIS A 38 -2.92 -11.98 -3.67
N GLU A 39 -2.13 -11.64 -2.65
CA GLU A 39 -2.55 -11.73 -1.25
C GLU A 39 -3.78 -10.86 -0.94
N MET A 40 -3.84 -9.64 -1.49
CA MET A 40 -4.98 -8.75 -1.35
C MET A 40 -6.25 -9.36 -1.94
N VAL A 41 -6.19 -9.86 -3.18
CA VAL A 41 -7.35 -10.45 -3.87
C VAL A 41 -7.86 -11.72 -3.19
N GLN A 42 -6.97 -12.47 -2.53
CA GLN A 42 -7.33 -13.67 -1.78
C GLN A 42 -7.83 -13.40 -0.35
N SER A 43 -7.70 -12.17 0.14
CA SER A 43 -8.11 -11.80 1.49
C SER A 43 -9.62 -11.74 1.65
N ASP A 44 -10.11 -11.94 2.87
CA ASP A 44 -11.55 -11.93 3.19
C ASP A 44 -12.18 -10.54 3.17
N ASP A 45 -11.38 -9.48 3.08
CA ASP A 45 -11.85 -8.08 3.06
C ASP A 45 -11.03 -7.18 2.12
N LEU A 46 -11.04 -7.50 0.82
CA LEU A 46 -10.36 -6.73 -0.23
C LEU A 46 -10.75 -5.24 -0.23
N VAL A 47 -12.02 -4.92 0.02
CA VAL A 47 -12.50 -3.53 0.03
C VAL A 47 -11.76 -2.72 1.08
N SER A 48 -11.65 -3.23 2.30
CA SER A 48 -10.90 -2.54 3.36
C SER A 48 -9.41 -2.43 3.04
N LEU A 49 -8.82 -3.43 2.38
CA LEU A 49 -7.42 -3.34 1.93
C LEU A 49 -7.21 -2.23 0.89
N GLN A 50 -8.14 -2.06 -0.05
CA GLN A 50 -8.10 -0.96 -1.03
C GLN A 50 -8.28 0.41 -0.36
N GLU A 51 -9.17 0.51 0.63
CA GLU A 51 -9.35 1.75 1.40
C GLU A 51 -8.13 2.08 2.25
N ILE A 52 -7.46 1.06 2.81
CA ILE A 52 -6.18 1.23 3.50
C ILE A 52 -5.10 1.73 2.51
N GLN A 53 -5.01 1.14 1.32
CA GLN A 53 -4.06 1.59 0.29
C GLN A 53 -4.25 3.08 -0.02
N VAL A 54 -5.50 3.51 -0.27
CA VAL A 54 -5.81 4.93 -0.51
C VAL A 54 -5.38 5.78 0.68
N GLY A 55 -5.69 5.34 1.91
CA GLY A 55 -5.25 6.05 3.12
C GLY A 55 -3.72 6.21 3.21
N LEU A 56 -2.96 5.19 2.82
CA LEU A 56 -1.49 5.24 2.79
C LEU A 56 -0.98 6.23 1.74
N GLU A 57 -1.57 6.23 0.55
CA GLU A 57 -1.23 7.20 -0.50
C GLU A 57 -1.50 8.64 -0.06
N GLN A 58 -2.60 8.88 0.67
CA GLN A 58 -2.91 10.20 1.22
C GLN A 58 -1.93 10.61 2.31
N ILE A 59 -1.58 9.72 3.25
CA ILE A 59 -0.62 10.01 4.32
C ILE A 59 0.78 10.37 3.78
N LEU A 60 1.15 9.80 2.63
CA LEU A 60 2.41 10.08 1.94
C LEU A 60 2.37 11.35 1.10
N SER A 61 1.17 11.78 0.69
CA SER A 61 0.96 12.96 -0.15
C SER A 61 0.76 14.23 0.67
N ASP A 62 0.03 14.14 1.78
CA ASP A 62 -0.22 15.23 2.72
C ASP A 62 0.05 14.75 4.16
N THR A 63 1.24 15.10 4.65
CA THR A 63 1.68 14.69 5.99
C THR A 63 1.06 15.52 7.11
N ASP A 64 0.49 16.69 6.80
CA ASP A 64 -0.07 17.58 7.81
C ASP A 64 -1.38 17.01 8.39
N ASP A 65 -2.05 16.14 7.64
CA ASP A 65 -3.27 15.43 8.04
C ASP A 65 -3.03 13.99 8.52
N PHE A 66 -1.82 13.70 9.03
CA PHE A 66 -1.43 12.35 9.46
C PHE A 66 -2.45 11.71 10.42
N ASP A 67 -2.91 12.44 11.45
CA ASP A 67 -3.74 11.86 12.50
C ASP A 67 -5.12 11.42 11.97
N SER A 68 -5.68 12.15 11.00
CA SER A 68 -6.95 11.79 10.36
C SER A 68 -6.82 10.53 9.51
N TRP A 69 -5.78 10.46 8.66
CA TRP A 69 -5.55 9.30 7.80
C TRP A 69 -5.11 8.07 8.59
N ALA A 70 -4.26 8.24 9.61
CA ALA A 70 -3.88 7.16 10.51
C ALA A 70 -5.10 6.59 11.25
N GLY A 71 -5.99 7.46 11.73
CA GLY A 71 -7.27 7.06 12.35
C GLY A 71 -8.16 6.28 11.39
N ALA A 72 -8.31 6.74 10.14
CA ALA A 72 -9.09 6.04 9.12
C ALA A 72 -8.53 4.63 8.82
N ILE A 73 -7.19 4.50 8.71
CA ILE A 73 -6.52 3.20 8.51
C ILE A 73 -6.77 2.27 9.69
N ARG A 74 -6.60 2.76 10.93
CA ARG A 74 -6.88 1.99 12.15
C ARG A 74 -8.33 1.50 12.17
N ASP A 75 -9.28 2.36 11.85
CA ASP A 75 -10.71 2.01 11.87
C ASP A 75 -11.02 0.86 10.88
N ARG A 76 -10.32 0.81 9.74
CA ARG A 76 -10.42 -0.32 8.80
C ARG A 76 -9.76 -1.59 9.33
N MET A 77 -8.56 -1.49 9.92
CA MET A 77 -7.84 -2.66 10.46
C MET A 77 -8.54 -3.29 11.67
N THR A 78 -9.28 -2.50 12.44
CA THR A 78 -10.06 -2.95 13.62
C THR A 78 -11.49 -3.35 13.27
N GLU A 79 -11.89 -3.22 12.00
CA GLU A 79 -13.23 -3.58 11.59
C GLU A 79 -13.49 -5.09 11.80
N LYS A 80 -14.65 -5.44 12.37
CA LYS A 80 -14.95 -6.81 12.80
C LYS A 80 -14.85 -7.86 11.69
N ARG A 81 -15.05 -7.43 10.44
CA ARG A 81 -14.98 -8.30 9.26
C ARG A 81 -13.53 -8.62 8.85
N MET A 82 -12.55 -7.81 9.27
CA MET A 82 -11.16 -8.02 8.88
C MET A 82 -10.49 -9.06 9.78
N SER A 83 -10.14 -10.20 9.17
CA SER A 83 -9.44 -11.28 9.87
C SER A 83 -7.97 -10.92 10.17
N PRO A 84 -7.34 -11.59 11.16
CA PRO A 84 -5.92 -11.41 11.44
C PRO A 84 -4.99 -11.65 10.22
N PRO A 85 -5.21 -12.67 9.35
CA PRO A 85 -4.45 -12.82 8.11
C PRO A 85 -4.55 -11.60 7.19
N THR A 86 -5.75 -11.05 6.99
CA THR A 86 -5.95 -9.85 6.16
C THR A 86 -5.29 -8.61 6.75
N ARG A 87 -5.27 -8.47 8.09
CA ARG A 87 -4.46 -7.44 8.76
C ARG A 87 -2.96 -7.60 8.46
N ALA A 88 -2.45 -8.83 8.37
CA ALA A 88 -1.05 -9.06 8.01
C ALA A 88 -0.75 -8.59 6.58
N VAL A 89 -1.69 -8.76 5.65
CA VAL A 89 -1.58 -8.22 4.27
C VAL A 89 -1.52 -6.69 4.28
N ALA A 90 -2.33 -6.01 5.11
CA ALA A 90 -2.23 -4.56 5.28
C ALA A 90 -0.85 -4.12 5.83
N VAL A 91 -0.28 -4.86 6.78
CA VAL A 91 1.08 -4.60 7.29
C VAL A 91 2.15 -4.86 6.22
N HIS A 92 1.96 -5.89 5.40
CA HIS A 92 2.83 -6.17 4.25
C HIS A 92 2.83 -4.99 3.28
N MET A 93 1.67 -4.44 2.95
CA MET A 93 1.53 -3.24 2.11
C MET A 93 2.28 -2.02 2.68
N ILE A 94 2.14 -1.73 3.97
CA ILE A 94 2.86 -0.62 4.63
C ILE A 94 4.37 -0.81 4.52
N SER A 95 4.84 -2.05 4.72
CA SER A 95 6.26 -2.39 4.65
C SER A 95 6.79 -2.27 3.22
N GLU A 96 6.00 -2.74 2.25
CA GLU A 96 6.31 -2.67 0.83
C GLU A 96 6.45 -1.20 0.37
N MET A 97 5.49 -0.35 0.71
CA MET A 97 5.57 1.09 0.41
C MET A 97 6.78 1.76 1.05
N ALA A 98 7.17 1.36 2.27
CA ALA A 98 8.36 1.93 2.92
C ALA A 98 9.65 1.59 2.18
N VAL A 99 9.73 0.41 1.56
CA VAL A 99 10.89 -0.02 0.77
C VAL A 99 10.92 0.68 -0.59
N PHE A 100 9.77 0.78 -1.25
CA PHE A 100 9.73 1.16 -2.67
C PHE A 100 9.42 2.63 -2.95
N VAL A 101 8.74 3.33 -2.04
CA VAL A 101 8.48 4.76 -2.23
C VAL A 101 9.73 5.57 -1.93
N ALA A 102 10.34 6.09 -2.99
CA ALA A 102 11.55 6.91 -2.90
C ALA A 102 11.30 8.20 -2.10
N PRO A 103 12.25 8.64 -1.26
CA PRO A 103 12.19 9.95 -0.62
C PRO A 103 12.09 11.07 -1.65
N ARG A 104 11.15 12.01 -1.45
CA ARG A 104 11.06 13.19 -2.31
C ARG A 104 12.12 14.21 -1.88
N PRO A 105 13.09 14.59 -2.74
CA PRO A 105 14.25 15.39 -2.33
C PRO A 105 13.92 16.81 -1.79
N LEU A 106 12.74 17.35 -2.11
CA LEU A 106 12.37 18.74 -1.85
C LEU A 106 11.32 18.93 -0.76
N SER A 107 10.65 17.87 -0.28
CA SER A 107 9.58 17.98 0.71
C SER A 107 10.05 17.86 2.17
N GLY A 108 11.30 17.47 2.42
CA GLY A 108 11.81 17.16 3.76
C GLY A 108 11.16 15.92 4.42
N ASN A 109 10.14 15.35 3.78
CA ASN A 109 9.37 14.22 4.27
C ASN A 109 9.91 12.92 3.68
N SER A 110 10.34 12.02 4.56
CA SER A 110 10.72 10.66 4.21
C SER A 110 9.49 9.75 4.33
N PRO A 111 9.04 9.10 3.23
CA PRO A 111 8.00 8.08 3.27
C PRO A 111 8.27 7.00 4.32
N GLN A 112 9.53 6.58 4.46
CA GLN A 112 9.99 5.62 5.46
C GLN A 112 9.68 6.10 6.87
N HIS A 113 9.98 7.38 7.17
CA HIS A 113 9.70 7.96 8.48
C HIS A 113 8.19 8.02 8.76
N THR A 114 7.40 8.46 7.79
CA THR A 114 5.93 8.55 7.93
C THR A 114 5.30 7.17 8.15
N LEU A 115 5.70 6.16 7.37
CA LEU A 115 5.17 4.80 7.49
C LEU A 115 5.65 4.11 8.78
N ALA A 116 6.88 4.37 9.23
CA ALA A 116 7.34 3.90 10.54
C ALA A 116 6.55 4.52 11.70
N ARG A 117 6.22 5.82 11.61
CA ARG A 117 5.32 6.49 12.57
C ARG A 117 3.93 5.85 12.57
N LEU A 118 3.39 5.54 11.39
CA LEU A 118 2.10 4.86 11.25
C LEU A 118 2.11 3.46 11.90
N LEU A 119 3.14 2.65 11.63
CA LEU A 119 3.26 1.32 12.26
C LEU A 119 3.30 1.41 13.78
N ASN A 120 4.03 2.37 14.34
CA ASN A 120 4.07 2.57 15.79
C ASN A 120 2.68 2.94 16.36
N TYR A 121 1.98 3.86 15.69
CA TYR A 121 0.60 4.22 16.05
C TYR A 121 -0.35 3.01 16.02
N LEU A 122 -0.28 2.19 14.95
CA LEU A 122 -1.13 1.01 14.82
C LEU A 122 -0.81 -0.06 15.87
N CYS A 123 0.47 -0.26 16.23
CA CYS A 123 0.85 -1.19 17.30
C CYS A 123 0.25 -0.84 18.67
N THR A 124 -0.09 0.44 18.91
CA THR A 124 -0.75 0.84 20.16
C THR A 124 -2.27 0.68 20.13
N GLU A 125 -2.87 0.53 18.95
CA GLU A 125 -4.30 0.68 18.73
C GLU A 125 -5.00 -0.57 18.16
N VAL A 126 -4.25 -1.51 17.55
CA VAL A 126 -4.75 -2.71 16.83
C VAL A 126 -4.19 -3.99 17.44
#